data_AF-A0A1G3SLF9-F1
#
_entry.id   AF-A0A1G3SLF9-F1
#
_cell.length_a   1.000
_cell.length_b   1.000
_cell.length_c   1.000
_cell.angle_alpha   90.00
_cell.angle_beta   90.00
_cell.angle_gamma   90.00
#
_symmetry.space_group_name_H-M   'P 1'
#
loop_
_entity.id
_entity.type
_entity.pdbx_description
1 polymer ?
#
loop_
_entity_poly.entity_id
_entity_poly.type
_entity_poly.pdbx_seq_one_letter_code
_entity_poly.pdbx_strand_id
1 'polypeptide(L)'
;MKTTIRLALIAGILGTSLGASNFDIGVSGSDQGINGFTFSIGDYYRVPYQEVVVIERSIPRDEMSVVYFLARESHRDARYISDLRLRGISWWDISLRLGLNPHTLYVVDTHRYHQPPYGKAYGYHKDKKHRLRDADIVELVNVRFLSDYHRISADEVIERRRSGERYNRIDEHYRGKKHSNNPQERRDDRRDDRNGHGEKGHGNPHER
;
A
#
# COMPACT_ATOMS: atom_id res chain seq x y z
N MET A 1 -9.87 -37.92 -59.19
CA MET A 1 -9.04 -38.67 -58.24
C MET A 1 -7.80 -37.84 -57.91
N LYS A 2 -7.56 -37.64 -56.61
CA LYS A 2 -6.29 -37.30 -55.92
C LYS A 2 -5.71 -35.88 -56.08
N THR A 3 -6.11 -35.08 -55.08
CA THR A 3 -5.41 -33.98 -54.40
C THR A 3 -3.94 -34.26 -54.06
N THR A 4 -3.10 -33.21 -54.09
CA THR A 4 -2.17 -32.84 -53.00
C THR A 4 -1.61 -31.41 -53.22
N ILE A 5 -2.10 -30.43 -52.46
CA ILE A 5 -1.42 -29.14 -52.26
C ILE A 5 -0.88 -29.16 -50.83
N ARG A 6 0.44 -29.00 -50.69
CA ARG A 6 1.12 -28.89 -49.39
C ARG A 6 0.92 -27.47 -48.87
N LEU A 7 0.14 -27.31 -47.81
CA LEU A 7 0.11 -26.08 -47.02
C LEU A 7 1.23 -26.16 -45.97
N ALA A 8 2.25 -25.33 -46.12
CA ALA A 8 3.24 -25.09 -45.06
C ALA A 8 2.69 -24.00 -44.13
N LEU A 9 2.51 -24.33 -42.86
CA LEU A 9 2.01 -23.45 -41.82
C LEU A 9 3.21 -22.79 -41.13
N ILE A 10 3.47 -21.51 -41.43
CA ILE A 10 4.50 -20.72 -40.73
C ILE A 10 3.83 -20.08 -39.52
N ALA A 11 4.10 -20.64 -38.35
CA ALA A 11 3.75 -20.05 -37.07
C ALA A 11 4.68 -18.86 -36.78
N GLY A 12 4.19 -17.64 -36.98
CA GLY A 12 4.87 -16.41 -36.58
C GLY A 12 4.47 -16.01 -35.16
N ILE A 13 5.21 -16.46 -34.15
CA ILE A 13 5.19 -15.87 -32.81
C ILE A 13 6.14 -14.66 -32.87
N LEU A 14 5.61 -13.46 -33.03
CA LEU A 14 6.36 -12.24 -32.77
C LEU A 14 6.02 -11.76 -31.36
N GLY A 15 6.97 -11.99 -30.47
CA GLY A 15 6.91 -11.62 -29.07
C GLY A 15 6.79 -10.11 -28.90
N THR A 16 5.78 -9.69 -28.15
CA THR A 16 5.71 -8.35 -27.58
C THR A 16 6.80 -8.23 -26.52
N SER A 17 7.89 -7.52 -26.83
CA SER A 17 8.83 -7.05 -25.83
C SER A 17 8.13 -6.04 -24.93
N LEU A 18 7.74 -6.45 -23.73
CA LEU A 18 7.39 -5.51 -22.67
C LEU A 18 8.69 -4.81 -22.27
N GLY A 19 8.84 -3.55 -22.67
CA GLY A 19 9.91 -2.69 -22.18
C GLY A 19 9.75 -2.51 -20.67
N ALA A 20 10.56 -3.21 -19.89
CA ALA A 20 10.72 -2.92 -18.47
C ALA A 20 11.36 -1.53 -18.36
N SER A 21 10.51 -0.54 -18.10
CA SER A 21 10.97 0.81 -17.76
C SER A 21 11.48 0.76 -16.33
N ASN A 22 12.80 0.62 -16.15
CA ASN A 22 13.43 0.74 -14.84
C ASN A 22 13.37 2.20 -14.40
N PHE A 23 12.36 2.56 -13.63
CA PHE A 23 12.32 3.84 -12.93
C PHE A 23 13.12 3.72 -11.64
N ASP A 24 14.37 4.17 -11.66
CA ASP A 24 15.14 4.47 -10.45
C ASP A 24 14.49 5.71 -9.78
N ILE A 25 13.44 5.46 -8.99
CA ILE A 25 12.84 6.46 -8.13
C ILE A 25 13.66 6.50 -6.84
N GLY A 26 14.63 7.44 -6.81
CA GLY A 26 15.27 7.87 -5.58
C GLY A 26 14.23 8.52 -4.67
N VAL A 27 13.85 7.81 -3.60
CA VAL A 27 13.06 8.37 -2.50
C VAL A 27 13.98 9.30 -1.71
N SER A 28 14.06 10.55 -2.15
CA SER A 28 14.63 11.64 -1.36
C SER A 28 13.49 12.36 -0.65
N GLY A 29 13.57 12.41 0.68
CA GLY A 29 12.60 13.06 1.56
C GLY A 29 12.65 14.58 1.44
N SER A 30 12.06 15.13 0.38
CA SER A 30 11.73 16.55 0.29
C SER A 30 10.29 16.74 -0.21
N ASP A 31 9.63 17.77 0.31
CA ASP A 31 8.20 18.10 0.22
C ASP A 31 7.64 18.33 -1.21
N GLN A 32 8.35 17.98 -2.28
CA GLN A 32 7.98 18.37 -3.64
C GLN A 32 8.28 17.36 -4.76
N GLY A 33 8.55 16.09 -4.44
CA GLY A 33 8.90 15.09 -5.47
C GLY A 33 7.81 14.09 -5.81
N ILE A 34 7.39 13.28 -4.83
CA ILE A 34 6.49 12.14 -5.03
C ILE A 34 5.62 11.99 -3.80
N ASN A 35 4.29 11.91 -3.99
CA ASN A 35 3.40 11.58 -2.89
C ASN A 35 3.61 10.11 -2.47
N GLY A 36 4.24 9.90 -1.31
CA GLY A 36 4.62 8.57 -0.83
C GLY A 36 3.45 7.59 -0.73
N PHE A 37 2.28 8.06 -0.32
CA PHE A 37 1.09 7.23 -0.20
C PHE A 37 0.57 6.78 -1.58
N THR A 38 0.54 7.68 -2.55
CA THR A 38 0.20 7.38 -3.96
C THR A 38 1.15 6.35 -4.55
N PHE A 39 2.44 6.49 -4.26
CA PHE A 39 3.45 5.51 -4.65
C PHE A 39 3.19 4.13 -4.03
N SER A 40 2.91 4.08 -2.72
CA SER A 40 2.60 2.84 -2.01
C SER A 40 1.35 2.14 -2.56
N ILE A 41 0.31 2.90 -2.94
CA ILE A 41 -0.87 2.35 -3.63
C ILE A 41 -0.47 1.74 -4.98
N GLY A 42 0.31 2.48 -5.77
CA GLY A 42 0.80 2.02 -7.07
C GLY A 42 1.57 0.71 -6.98
N ASP A 43 2.51 0.63 -6.04
CA ASP A 43 3.33 -0.56 -5.81
C ASP A 43 2.47 -1.75 -5.34
N TYR A 44 1.60 -1.55 -4.36
CA TYR A 44 0.76 -2.62 -3.81
C TYR A 44 -0.22 -3.21 -4.83
N TYR A 45 -0.88 -2.36 -5.62
CA TYR A 45 -1.83 -2.81 -6.64
C TYR A 45 -1.18 -3.10 -8.01
N ARG A 46 0.15 -2.92 -8.12
CA ARG A 46 0.93 -3.12 -9.35
C ARG A 46 0.42 -2.29 -10.53
N VAL A 47 0.12 -1.02 -10.26
CA VAL A 47 -0.36 -0.05 -11.25
C VAL A 47 0.66 1.08 -11.42
N PRO A 48 0.87 1.62 -12.64
CA PRO A 48 1.80 2.71 -12.86
C PRO A 48 1.44 3.95 -12.03
N TYR A 49 2.45 4.59 -11.44
CA TYR A 49 2.26 5.80 -10.62
C TYR A 49 1.48 6.90 -11.35
N GLN A 50 1.74 7.10 -12.65
CA GLN A 50 1.03 8.12 -13.44
C GLN A 50 -0.49 7.85 -13.51
N GLU A 51 -0.90 6.59 -13.54
CA GLU A 51 -2.32 6.23 -13.56
C GLU A 51 -2.99 6.62 -12.24
N VAL A 52 -2.34 6.32 -11.11
CA VAL A 52 -2.83 6.67 -9.77
C VAL A 52 -3.01 8.18 -9.64
N VAL A 53 -2.00 8.96 -10.05
CA VAL A 53 -2.05 10.43 -10.02
C VAL A 53 -3.19 11.00 -10.85
N VAL A 54 -3.53 10.40 -12.00
CA VAL A 54 -4.64 10.87 -12.84
C VAL A 54 -5.97 10.71 -12.12
N ILE A 55 -6.22 9.55 -11.51
CA ILE A 55 -7.49 9.28 -10.80
C ILE A 55 -7.58 10.09 -9.49
N GLU A 56 -6.47 10.29 -8.80
CA GLU A 56 -6.42 11.05 -7.54
C GLU A 56 -6.83 12.53 -7.68
N ARG A 57 -6.84 13.07 -8.90
CA ARG A 57 -7.34 14.43 -9.17
C ARG A 57 -8.85 14.57 -8.96
N SER A 58 -9.59 13.46 -9.01
CA SER A 58 -11.05 13.46 -8.93
C SER A 58 -11.59 12.63 -7.76
N ILE A 59 -10.82 11.65 -7.28
CA ILE A 59 -11.17 10.81 -6.14
C ILE A 59 -10.33 11.19 -4.92
N PRO A 60 -10.93 11.37 -3.72
CA PRO A 60 -10.16 11.67 -2.52
C PRO A 60 -9.09 10.61 -2.26
N ARG A 61 -7.90 11.06 -1.83
CA ARG A 61 -6.74 10.21 -1.57
C ARG A 61 -7.05 8.96 -0.75
N ASP A 62 -7.82 9.11 0.32
CA ASP A 62 -8.15 8.01 1.22
C ASP A 62 -9.05 6.96 0.56
N GLU A 63 -9.80 7.32 -0.49
CA GLU A 63 -10.65 6.38 -1.24
C GLU A 63 -9.90 5.68 -2.40
N MET A 64 -8.67 6.11 -2.72
CA MET A 64 -7.88 5.56 -3.83
C MET A 64 -7.61 4.06 -3.67
N SER A 65 -7.37 3.61 -2.44
CA SER A 65 -7.19 2.19 -2.16
C SER A 65 -8.46 1.39 -2.47
N VAL A 66 -9.66 1.96 -2.27
CA VAL A 66 -10.95 1.32 -2.62
C VAL A 66 -11.11 1.18 -4.13
N VAL A 67 -10.76 2.21 -4.89
CA VAL A 67 -10.79 2.17 -6.37
C VAL A 67 -9.97 1.00 -6.89
N TYR A 68 -8.71 0.92 -6.49
CA TYR A 68 -7.79 -0.10 -6.98
C TYR A 68 -8.07 -1.49 -6.41
N PHE A 69 -8.57 -1.56 -5.18
CA PHE A 69 -9.07 -2.79 -4.60
C PHE A 69 -10.22 -3.35 -5.46
N LEU A 70 -11.26 -2.56 -5.74
CA LEU A 70 -12.38 -3.01 -6.55
C LEU A 70 -11.99 -3.31 -8.00
N ALA A 71 -11.08 -2.54 -8.59
CA ALA A 71 -10.53 -2.81 -9.91
C ALA A 71 -9.89 -4.22 -9.98
N ARG A 72 -9.07 -4.55 -8.96
CA ARG A 72 -8.44 -5.87 -8.84
C ARG A 72 -9.45 -7.00 -8.64
N GLU A 73 -10.37 -6.84 -7.70
CA GLU A 73 -11.34 -7.91 -7.35
C GLU A 73 -12.39 -8.15 -8.45
N SER A 74 -12.71 -7.13 -9.26
CA SER A 74 -13.67 -7.24 -10.36
C SER A 74 -13.03 -7.42 -11.74
N HIS A 75 -11.70 -7.35 -11.83
CA HIS A 75 -10.96 -7.31 -13.10
C HIS A 75 -11.45 -6.21 -14.06
N ARG A 76 -11.82 -5.04 -13.53
CA ARG A 76 -12.26 -3.86 -14.31
C ARG A 76 -11.21 -2.75 -14.22
N ASP A 77 -11.21 -1.87 -15.23
CA ASP A 77 -10.33 -0.70 -15.27
C ASP A 77 -10.64 0.26 -14.10
N ALA A 78 -9.61 0.79 -13.45
CA ALA A 78 -9.77 1.69 -12.31
C ALA A 78 -10.57 2.95 -12.68
N ARG A 79 -10.44 3.47 -13.91
CA ARG A 79 -11.24 4.61 -14.39
C ARG A 79 -12.72 4.27 -14.45
N TYR A 80 -13.09 3.05 -14.84
CA TYR A 80 -14.48 2.61 -14.80
C TYR A 80 -15.05 2.66 -13.37
N ILE A 81 -14.25 2.23 -12.39
CA ILE A 81 -14.63 2.29 -10.97
C ILE A 81 -14.76 3.76 -10.51
N SER A 82 -13.80 4.60 -10.86
CA SER A 82 -13.83 6.04 -10.55
C SER A 82 -15.01 6.75 -11.18
N ASP A 83 -15.37 6.44 -12.43
CA ASP A 83 -16.53 7.02 -13.10
C ASP A 83 -17.84 6.69 -12.38
N LEU A 84 -17.98 5.45 -11.89
CA LEU A 84 -19.13 5.08 -11.06
C LEU A 84 -19.16 5.89 -9.76
N ARG A 85 -18.01 6.11 -9.13
CA ARG A 85 -17.90 6.92 -7.91
C ARG A 85 -18.26 8.38 -8.16
N LEU A 86 -17.76 8.97 -9.23
CA LEU A 86 -18.03 10.36 -9.63
C LEU A 86 -19.49 10.61 -9.97
N ARG A 87 -20.24 9.56 -10.35
CA ARG A 87 -21.70 9.60 -10.51
C ARG A 87 -22.47 9.60 -9.18
N GLY A 88 -21.78 9.63 -8.04
CA GLY A 88 -22.37 9.64 -6.71
C GLY A 88 -22.82 8.26 -6.23
N ILE A 89 -22.37 7.18 -6.86
CA ILE A 89 -22.69 5.82 -6.42
C ILE A 89 -21.82 5.48 -5.21
N SER A 90 -22.43 4.91 -4.17
CA SER A 90 -21.71 4.47 -2.97
C SER A 90 -20.75 3.31 -3.28
N TRP A 91 -19.71 3.13 -2.48
CA TRP A 91 -18.79 2.00 -2.63
C TRP A 91 -19.49 0.65 -2.49
N TRP A 92 -20.50 0.58 -1.63
CA TRP A 92 -21.34 -0.60 -1.49
C TRP A 92 -22.07 -0.94 -2.79
N ASP A 93 -22.77 0.03 -3.39
CA ASP A 93 -23.56 -0.20 -4.59
C ASP A 93 -22.68 -0.44 -5.82
N ILE A 94 -21.51 0.20 -5.88
CA ILE A 94 -20.48 -0.11 -6.87
C ILE A 94 -20.08 -1.58 -6.76
N SER A 95 -19.79 -2.06 -5.55
CA SER A 95 -19.41 -3.46 -5.31
C SER A 95 -20.48 -4.43 -5.81
N LEU A 96 -21.76 -4.18 -5.49
CA LEU A 96 -22.88 -4.99 -5.97
C LEU A 96 -23.00 -4.94 -7.51
N ARG A 97 -22.85 -3.76 -8.11
CA ARG A 97 -22.92 -3.57 -9.57
C ARG A 97 -21.81 -4.31 -10.31
N LEU A 98 -20.65 -4.48 -9.67
CA LEU A 98 -19.54 -5.27 -10.20
C LEU A 98 -19.75 -6.79 -10.05
N GLY A 99 -20.85 -7.22 -9.43
CA GLY A 99 -21.12 -8.63 -9.15
C GLY A 99 -20.35 -9.17 -7.93
N LEU A 100 -19.76 -8.30 -7.11
CA LEU A 100 -19.06 -8.69 -5.90
C LEU A 100 -20.05 -8.78 -4.73
N ASN A 101 -19.72 -9.60 -3.73
CA ASN A 101 -20.50 -9.69 -2.48
C ASN A 101 -19.85 -8.82 -1.38
N PRO A 102 -20.39 -7.62 -1.07
CA PRO A 102 -19.77 -6.70 -0.11
C PRO A 102 -19.61 -7.29 1.29
N HIS A 103 -20.50 -8.20 1.69
CA HIS A 103 -20.50 -8.81 3.03
C HIS A 103 -19.28 -9.70 3.29
N THR A 104 -18.69 -10.27 2.23
CA THR A 104 -17.48 -11.11 2.34
C THR A 104 -16.24 -10.37 1.83
N LEU A 105 -16.43 -9.31 1.05
CA LEU A 105 -15.37 -8.55 0.42
C LEU A 105 -14.60 -7.69 1.43
N TYR A 106 -15.33 -6.99 2.31
CA TYR A 106 -14.80 -6.02 3.26
C TYR A 106 -14.66 -6.62 4.66
N VAL A 107 -13.69 -7.54 4.81
CA VAL A 107 -13.40 -8.23 6.08
C VAL A 107 -11.92 -8.07 6.42
N VAL A 108 -11.63 -7.67 7.66
CA VAL A 108 -10.27 -7.56 8.19
C VAL A 108 -10.17 -8.41 9.45
N ASP A 109 -9.17 -9.29 9.49
CA ASP A 109 -8.89 -10.13 10.64
C ASP A 109 -8.17 -9.31 11.73
N THR A 110 -8.84 -9.15 12.87
CA THR A 110 -8.37 -8.42 14.04
C THR A 110 -8.59 -9.28 15.29
N HIS A 111 -7.61 -9.26 16.19
CA HIS A 111 -7.69 -10.00 17.45
C HIS A 111 -8.12 -9.11 18.62
N ARG A 112 -8.02 -7.78 18.48
CA ARG A 112 -8.29 -6.81 19.56
C ARG A 112 -9.61 -6.06 19.39
N TYR A 113 -10.12 -5.93 18.17
CA TYR A 113 -11.29 -5.11 17.88
C TYR A 113 -12.44 -5.97 17.34
N HIS A 114 -13.54 -6.00 18.09
CA HIS A 114 -14.75 -6.77 17.73
C HIS A 114 -15.95 -5.87 17.40
N GLN A 115 -15.76 -4.56 17.38
CA GLN A 115 -16.81 -3.58 17.09
C GLN A 115 -16.76 -3.17 15.62
N PRO A 116 -17.92 -2.87 14.99
CA PRO A 116 -17.95 -2.34 13.63
C PRO A 116 -17.02 -1.12 13.44
N PRO A 117 -16.38 -0.97 12.27
CA PRO A 117 -16.46 -1.88 11.12
C PRO A 117 -15.58 -3.13 11.24
N TYR A 118 -14.83 -3.30 12.33
CA TYR A 118 -13.81 -4.33 12.49
C TYR A 118 -14.34 -5.67 13.04
N GLY A 119 -13.59 -6.72 12.74
CA GLY A 119 -13.78 -8.05 13.33
C GLY A 119 -14.99 -8.81 12.81
N LYS A 120 -15.18 -10.02 13.37
CA LYS A 120 -16.24 -10.98 13.00
C LYS A 120 -17.67 -10.47 13.21
N ALA A 121 -17.86 -9.25 13.74
CA ALA A 121 -19.15 -8.62 13.83
C ALA A 121 -19.80 -8.44 12.45
N TYR A 122 -19.00 -8.18 11.41
CA TYR A 122 -19.44 -8.19 10.02
C TYR A 122 -19.27 -9.59 9.42
N GLY A 123 -20.38 -10.30 9.25
CA GLY A 123 -20.43 -11.64 8.64
C GLY A 123 -21.03 -12.74 9.52
N TYR A 124 -20.97 -12.61 10.85
CA TYR A 124 -21.49 -13.63 11.79
C TYR A 124 -22.82 -13.27 12.47
N HIS A 125 -23.22 -12.00 12.47
CA HIS A 125 -24.57 -11.62 12.90
C HIS A 125 -25.58 -12.11 11.87
N LYS A 126 -26.55 -12.90 12.34
CA LYS A 126 -27.63 -13.50 11.54
C LYS A 126 -28.49 -12.47 10.78
N ASP A 127 -28.32 -11.19 11.07
CA ASP A 127 -28.94 -10.08 10.37
C ASP A 127 -28.13 -9.70 9.13
N LYS A 128 -28.37 -10.46 8.04
CA LYS A 128 -27.84 -10.28 6.68
C LYS A 128 -28.22 -8.94 6.00
N LYS A 129 -28.51 -7.89 6.77
CA LYS A 129 -29.08 -6.62 6.29
C LYS A 129 -28.22 -5.40 6.63
N HIS A 130 -27.11 -5.57 7.34
CA HIS A 130 -26.28 -4.42 7.67
C HIS A 130 -25.40 -4.04 6.46
N ARG A 131 -25.59 -2.80 6.00
CA ARG A 131 -24.87 -2.17 4.90
C ARG A 131 -23.75 -1.30 5.47
N LEU A 132 -22.53 -1.45 4.95
CA LEU A 132 -21.41 -0.58 5.31
C LEU A 132 -21.59 0.79 4.67
N ARG A 133 -21.26 1.84 5.41
CA ARG A 133 -21.16 3.19 4.84
C ARG A 133 -19.84 3.31 4.10
N ASP A 134 -19.75 4.30 3.21
CA ASP A 134 -18.52 4.54 2.45
C ASP A 134 -17.30 4.71 3.36
N ALA A 135 -17.43 5.46 4.45
CA ALA A 135 -16.34 5.64 5.43
C ALA A 135 -15.86 4.32 6.05
N ASP A 136 -16.78 3.40 6.31
CA ASP A 136 -16.46 2.10 6.90
C ASP A 136 -15.71 1.21 5.88
N ILE A 137 -16.12 1.26 4.60
CA ILE A 137 -15.44 0.57 3.50
C ILE A 137 -14.03 1.14 3.29
N VAL A 138 -13.91 2.47 3.26
CA VAL A 138 -12.63 3.18 3.13
C VAL A 138 -11.68 2.79 4.26
N GLU A 139 -12.17 2.74 5.50
CA GLU A 139 -11.38 2.30 6.66
C GLU A 139 -10.89 0.85 6.50
N LEU A 140 -11.78 -0.09 6.21
CA LEU A 140 -11.43 -1.50 6.09
C LEU A 140 -10.43 -1.77 4.96
N VAL A 141 -10.61 -1.14 3.80
CA VAL A 141 -9.70 -1.32 2.66
C VAL A 141 -8.34 -0.71 2.94
N ASN A 142 -8.27 0.48 3.56
CA ASN A 142 -6.98 1.07 3.93
C ASN A 142 -6.26 0.29 5.03
N VAL A 143 -6.98 -0.25 6.02
CA VAL A 143 -6.38 -1.13 7.03
C VAL A 143 -5.77 -2.38 6.38
N ARG A 144 -6.50 -3.04 5.48
CA ARG A 144 -5.98 -4.19 4.72
C ARG A 144 -4.74 -3.80 3.92
N PHE A 145 -4.84 -2.73 3.12
CA PHE A 145 -3.73 -2.23 2.30
C PHE A 145 -2.47 -1.97 3.13
N LEU A 146 -2.57 -1.18 4.20
CA LEU A 146 -1.42 -0.81 5.02
C LEU A 146 -0.84 -2.03 5.78
N SER A 147 -1.71 -2.90 6.29
CA SER A 147 -1.30 -4.14 6.98
C SER A 147 -0.48 -5.02 6.04
N ASP A 148 -1.01 -5.30 4.85
CA ASP A 148 -0.34 -6.17 3.87
C ASP A 148 0.94 -5.55 3.32
N TYR A 149 0.89 -4.28 2.93
CA TYR A 149 2.00 -3.59 2.27
C TYR A 149 3.20 -3.40 3.21
N HIS A 150 2.95 -3.04 4.47
CA HIS A 150 4.00 -2.84 5.48
C HIS A 150 4.32 -4.10 6.30
N ARG A 151 3.57 -5.20 6.11
CA ARG A 151 3.68 -6.44 6.89
C ARG A 151 3.54 -6.22 8.39
N ILE A 152 2.60 -5.36 8.77
CA ILE A 152 2.21 -5.09 10.16
C ILE A 152 0.82 -5.63 10.43
N SER A 153 0.47 -5.79 11.69
CA SER A 153 -0.87 -6.30 12.04
C SER A 153 -1.96 -5.28 11.72
N ALA A 154 -3.15 -5.74 11.32
CA ALA A 154 -4.31 -4.88 11.18
C ALA A 154 -4.64 -4.15 12.49
N ASP A 155 -4.47 -4.82 13.64
CA ASP A 155 -4.64 -4.23 14.97
C ASP A 155 -3.78 -2.98 15.16
N GLU A 156 -2.53 -3.01 14.69
CA GLU A 156 -1.60 -1.88 14.79
C GLU A 156 -2.02 -0.70 13.90
N VAL A 157 -2.53 -0.96 12.70
CA VAL A 157 -3.08 0.10 11.83
C VAL A 157 -4.32 0.72 12.48
N ILE A 158 -5.22 -0.12 13.00
CA ILE A 158 -6.45 0.34 13.65
C ILE A 158 -6.14 1.18 14.90
N GLU A 159 -5.19 0.77 15.74
CA GLU A 159 -4.76 1.52 16.93
C GLU A 159 -4.32 2.94 16.56
N ARG A 160 -3.44 3.06 15.53
CA ARG A 160 -2.97 4.36 15.01
C ARG A 160 -4.10 5.22 14.44
N ARG A 161 -5.03 4.58 13.73
CA ARG A 161 -6.20 5.28 13.18
C ARG A 161 -7.09 5.82 14.27
N ARG A 162 -7.30 5.06 15.35
CA ARG A 162 -8.07 5.50 16.51
C ARG A 162 -7.37 6.59 17.33
N SER A 163 -6.03 6.64 17.32
CA SER A 163 -5.29 7.76 17.92
C SER A 163 -5.29 9.03 17.07
N GLY A 164 -6.00 9.05 15.94
CA GLY A 164 -6.17 10.23 15.07
C GLY A 164 -5.15 10.36 13.94
N GLU A 165 -4.26 9.37 13.76
CA GLU A 165 -3.27 9.39 12.68
C GLU A 165 -3.96 9.15 11.32
N ARG A 166 -3.55 9.88 10.27
CA ARG A 166 -4.07 9.70 8.90
C ARG A 166 -3.31 8.58 8.17
N TYR A 167 -3.95 7.91 7.21
CA TYR A 167 -3.35 6.78 6.48
C TYR A 167 -2.00 7.11 5.83
N ASN A 168 -1.89 8.30 5.24
CA ASN A 168 -0.64 8.75 4.62
C ASN A 168 0.51 8.93 5.64
N ARG A 169 0.20 9.33 6.88
CA ARG A 169 1.19 9.43 7.96
C ARG A 169 1.61 8.06 8.49
N ILE A 170 0.65 7.13 8.60
CA ILE A 170 0.94 5.73 8.93
C ILE A 170 1.87 5.13 7.87
N ASP A 171 1.56 5.31 6.59
CA ASP A 171 2.40 4.83 5.48
C ASP A 171 3.83 5.40 5.52
N GLU A 172 3.94 6.73 5.70
CA GLU A 172 5.21 7.44 5.81
C GLU A 172 6.07 6.89 6.95
N HIS A 173 5.47 6.66 8.12
CA HIS A 173 6.14 6.13 9.30
C HIS A 173 6.79 4.75 9.05
N TYR A 174 6.09 3.83 8.39
CA TYR A 174 6.64 2.50 8.11
C TYR A 174 7.58 2.48 6.89
N ARG A 175 7.41 3.39 5.92
CA ARG A 175 8.42 3.60 4.87
C ARG A 175 9.76 4.06 5.45
N GLY A 176 9.76 5.04 6.35
CA GLY A 176 10.99 5.56 6.96
C GLY A 176 11.76 4.50 7.77
N LYS A 177 11.06 3.61 8.47
CA LYS A 177 11.66 2.50 9.23
C LYS A 177 12.34 1.44 8.36
N LYS A 178 11.93 1.27 7.10
CA LYS A 178 12.61 0.35 6.17
C LYS A 178 14.01 0.86 5.81
N HIS A 179 14.22 2.18 5.77
CA HIS A 179 15.51 2.79 5.42
C HIS A 179 16.50 2.82 6.59
N SER A 180 16.06 3.04 7.84
CA SER A 180 16.95 3.12 9.01
C SER A 180 17.51 1.76 9.48
N ASN A 181 17.01 0.65 8.92
CA ASN A 181 17.54 -0.69 9.17
C ASN A 181 18.68 -1.07 8.21
N ASN A 182 19.18 -0.14 7.38
CA ASN A 182 20.34 -0.40 6.54
C ASN A 182 21.62 -0.45 7.39
N PRO A 183 22.38 -1.56 7.44
CA PRO A 183 23.55 -1.72 8.32
C PRO A 183 24.70 -0.72 8.09
N GLN A 184 24.67 0.03 6.97
CA GLN A 184 25.70 1.00 6.62
C GLN A 184 25.61 2.31 7.42
N GLU A 185 24.42 2.82 7.78
CA GLU A 185 24.31 4.05 8.59
C GLU A 185 24.73 3.83 10.06
N ARG A 186 24.54 2.61 10.60
CA ARG A 186 24.97 2.28 11.98
C ARG A 186 26.48 2.26 12.20
N ARG A 187 27.29 2.37 11.14
CA ARG A 187 28.76 2.40 11.24
C ARG A 187 29.33 3.80 11.41
N ASP A 188 28.63 4.83 10.98
CA ASP A 188 29.12 6.21 11.10
C ASP A 188 28.87 6.77 12.51
N ASP A 189 27.71 6.47 13.12
CA ASP A 189 27.41 6.92 14.49
C ASP A 189 28.32 6.31 15.58
N ARG A 190 29.04 5.22 15.28
CA ARG A 190 29.95 4.56 16.24
C ARG A 190 31.42 4.99 16.12
N ARG A 191 31.76 5.84 15.15
CA ARG A 191 33.15 6.30 14.96
C ARG A 191 33.48 7.58 15.72
N ASP A 192 32.47 8.38 16.08
CA ASP A 192 32.72 9.66 16.77
C ASP A 192 32.93 9.54 18.29
N ASP A 193 32.55 8.42 18.92
CA ASP A 193 32.73 8.21 20.37
C ASP A 193 34.07 7.58 20.79
N ARG A 194 35.04 7.40 19.87
CA ARG A 194 36.33 6.72 20.15
C ARG A 194 37.59 7.59 20.09
N ASN A 195 37.47 8.91 20.05
CA ASN A 195 38.63 9.80 20.16
C ASN A 195 38.46 10.76 21.34
N GLY A 196 39.03 10.41 22.50
CA GLY A 196 39.13 11.38 23.59
C GLY A 196 39.45 10.90 24.99
N HIS A 197 40.11 9.75 25.22
CA HIS A 197 40.71 9.50 26.53
C HIS A 197 41.95 8.61 26.45
N GLY A 198 43.11 9.20 26.72
CA GLY A 198 44.32 8.47 27.05
C GLY A 198 45.57 9.32 26.99
N GLU A 199 45.95 9.94 28.10
CA GLU A 199 47.36 9.96 28.51
C GLU A 199 47.49 10.31 30.01
N LYS A 200 47.79 9.29 30.81
CA LYS A 200 48.39 9.42 32.14
C LYS A 200 49.90 9.28 31.97
N GLY A 201 50.67 10.30 32.31
CA GLY A 201 52.13 10.24 32.43
C GLY A 201 52.55 10.54 33.87
N HIS A 202 53.06 9.52 34.56
CA HIS A 202 53.66 9.62 35.90
C HIS A 202 54.96 10.42 35.88
N GLY A 203 55.18 11.25 36.90
CA GLY A 203 56.47 11.87 37.17
C GLY A 203 56.54 12.38 38.61
N ASN A 204 57.14 11.59 39.50
CA ASN A 204 57.74 12.08 40.74
C ASN A 204 59.19 11.59 40.71
N PRO A 205 60.18 12.45 41.01
CA PRO A 205 60.77 12.36 42.35
C PRO A 205 61.27 13.71 42.94
N HIS A 206 61.02 13.84 44.26
CA HIS A 206 61.88 14.31 45.37
C HIS A 206 62.92 15.45 45.25
N GLU A 207 62.94 16.24 46.35
CA GLU A 207 64.03 17.04 46.96
C GLU A 207 64.43 18.35 46.24
N ARG A 208 64.50 19.54 46.87
CA ARG A 208 64.81 19.99 48.25
C ARG A 208 63.98 21.22 48.63
#